data_AF-A0A9P0E748-F1
#
_entry.id   AF-A0A9P0E748-F1
#
_cell.length_a   1.000
_cell.length_b   1.000
_cell.length_c   1.000
_cell.angle_alpha   90.00
_cell.angle_beta   90.00
_cell.angle_gamma   90.00
#
_symmetry.space_group_name_H-M   'P 1'
#
loop_
_entity.id
_entity.type
_entity.pdbx_description
1 polymer ?
#
loop_
_entity_poly.entity_id
_entity_poly.type
_entity_poly.pdbx_seq_one_letter_code
_entity_poly.pdbx_strand_id
1 'polypeptide(L)'
;MHLSLLGLVVLLSAHFALSSNHDEIKKACYKETGFESDIEKLNLNDPAIPNAAKCTLACGLEKHGVFKADGSFDIENEKLLIEELIKDEELKKKYMKAISECEPSVKANKCETAYEYTKCVKTKAGVI
;
A
#
# COMPACT_ATOMS: atom_id res chain seq x y z
N MET A 1 -27.78 -15.32 29.69
CA MET A 1 -27.31 -15.28 28.29
C MET A 1 -26.83 -13.85 28.01
N HIS A 2 -25.64 -13.49 28.51
CA HIS A 2 -25.05 -12.15 28.37
C HIS A 2 -23.57 -12.30 27.98
N LEU A 3 -23.34 -12.86 26.79
CA LEU A 3 -22.09 -12.71 26.07
C LEU A 3 -22.48 -12.09 24.72
N SER A 4 -21.66 -11.17 24.20
CA SER A 4 -21.76 -10.59 22.84
C SER A 4 -22.48 -9.25 22.67
N LEU A 5 -22.13 -8.22 23.45
CA LEU A 5 -22.23 -6.83 22.95
C LEU A 5 -20.88 -6.08 22.94
N LEU A 6 -19.95 -6.44 23.82
CA LEU A 6 -18.63 -5.78 23.91
C LEU A 6 -17.70 -6.10 22.71
N GLY A 7 -17.81 -7.29 22.11
CA GLY A 7 -16.97 -7.68 20.96
C GLY A 7 -17.29 -6.96 19.65
N LEU A 8 -18.55 -6.53 19.46
CA LEU A 8 -19.00 -5.85 18.24
C LEU A 8 -18.53 -4.39 18.16
N VAL A 9 -18.37 -3.72 19.31
CA VAL A 9 -17.96 -2.31 19.38
C VAL A 9 -16.48 -2.15 18.99
N VAL A 10 -15.62 -3.09 19.40
CA VAL A 10 -14.17 -3.03 19.12
C VAL A 10 -13.86 -3.20 17.63
N LEU A 11 -14.58 -4.10 16.94
CA LEU A 11 -14.42 -4.34 15.50
C LEU A 11 -14.90 -3.16 14.63
N LEU A 12 -15.91 -2.42 15.08
CA LEU A 12 -16.41 -1.23 14.37
C LEU A 12 -15.47 -0.03 14.51
N SER A 13 -14.82 0.15 15.67
CA SER A 13 -13.86 1.24 15.87
C SER A 13 -12.56 1.09 15.06
N ALA A 14 -12.10 -0.15 14.83
CA ALA A 14 -10.89 -0.40 14.05
C ALA A 14 -11.06 -0.03 12.56
N HIS A 15 -12.20 -0.38 11.96
CA HIS A 15 -12.47 -0.02 10.55
C HIS A 15 -12.60 1.50 10.33
N PHE A 16 -13.18 2.23 11.27
CA PHE A 16 -13.35 3.68 11.15
C PHE A 16 -12.03 4.45 11.27
N ALA A 17 -11.10 4.00 12.12
CA ALA A 17 -9.81 4.65 12.32
C ALA A 17 -8.83 4.46 11.13
N LEU A 18 -8.99 3.39 10.35
CA LEU A 18 -8.06 3.05 9.29
C LEU A 18 -8.44 3.66 7.92
N SER A 19 -9.74 3.69 7.61
CA SER A 19 -10.25 4.39 6.42
C SER A 19 -9.91 5.88 6.46
N SER A 20 -9.98 6.52 7.65
CA SER A 20 -9.52 7.89 7.81
C SER A 20 -8.01 8.04 7.59
N ASN A 21 -7.22 7.07 8.07
CA ASN A 21 -5.76 7.08 7.88
C ASN A 21 -5.35 7.00 6.40
N HIS A 22 -6.01 6.18 5.59
CA HIS A 22 -5.63 6.03 4.18
C HIS A 22 -5.82 7.31 3.36
N ASP A 23 -6.94 8.01 3.53
CA ASP A 23 -7.20 9.29 2.84
C ASP A 23 -6.31 10.42 3.37
N GLU A 24 -5.99 10.41 4.67
CA GLU A 24 -5.03 11.35 5.26
C GLU A 24 -3.61 11.13 4.72
N ILE A 25 -3.20 9.87 4.55
CA ILE A 25 -1.93 9.51 3.92
C ILE A 25 -1.89 9.98 2.47
N LYS A 26 -2.95 9.75 1.68
CA LYS A 26 -3.06 10.27 0.31
C LYS A 26 -2.86 11.79 0.26
N LYS A 27 -3.54 12.53 1.13
CA LYS A 27 -3.39 14.01 1.24
C LYS A 27 -1.98 14.43 1.68
N ALA A 28 -1.39 13.72 2.63
CA ALA A 28 -0.03 14.01 3.09
C ALA A 28 0.99 13.78 1.98
N CYS A 29 0.87 12.68 1.23
CA CYS A 29 1.76 12.39 0.11
C CYS A 29 1.59 13.36 -1.04
N TYR A 30 0.37 13.80 -1.34
CA TYR A 30 0.14 14.89 -2.28
C TYR A 30 0.89 16.17 -1.88
N LYS A 31 0.83 16.58 -0.61
CA LYS A 31 1.55 17.76 -0.12
C LYS A 31 3.07 17.64 -0.26
N GLU A 32 3.60 16.42 -0.12
CA GLU A 32 5.05 16.17 -0.23
C GLU A 32 5.54 16.09 -1.68
N THR A 33 4.76 15.49 -2.58
CA THR A 33 5.20 15.19 -3.95
C THR A 33 4.60 16.09 -5.01
N GLY A 34 3.52 16.82 -4.69
CA GLY A 34 2.73 17.61 -5.62
C GLY A 34 1.96 16.77 -6.65
N PHE A 35 1.93 15.44 -6.51
CA PHE A 35 1.32 14.56 -7.48
C PHE A 35 -0.13 14.23 -7.11
N GLU A 36 -1.07 14.88 -7.78
CA GLU A 36 -2.50 14.65 -7.63
C GLU A 36 -2.96 13.59 -8.62
N SER A 37 -2.83 12.32 -8.26
CA SER A 37 -3.49 11.26 -9.01
C SER A 37 -3.87 10.10 -8.12
N ASP A 38 -4.89 9.39 -8.57
CA ASP A 38 -5.26 8.10 -8.02
C ASP A 38 -4.13 7.09 -8.30
N ILE A 39 -3.26 6.90 -7.31
CA ILE A 39 -2.09 6.02 -7.37
C ILE A 39 -2.50 4.58 -7.75
N GLU A 40 -3.72 4.19 -7.39
CA GLU A 40 -4.27 2.87 -7.69
C GLU A 40 -4.44 2.67 -9.20
N LYS A 41 -4.73 3.75 -9.94
CA LYS A 41 -4.95 3.78 -11.40
C LYS A 41 -3.70 4.12 -12.21
N LEU A 42 -2.53 4.27 -11.59
CA LEU A 42 -1.29 4.52 -12.32
C LEU A 42 -0.97 3.34 -13.24
N ASN A 43 -0.71 3.65 -14.52
CA ASN A 43 -0.14 2.68 -15.45
C ASN A 43 1.35 2.50 -15.13
N LEU A 44 1.69 1.52 -14.30
CA LEU A 44 3.07 1.22 -13.92
C LEU A 44 3.89 0.57 -15.06
N ASN A 45 3.28 0.33 -16.22
CA ASN A 45 3.99 -0.10 -17.42
C ASN A 45 4.38 1.08 -18.32
N ASP A 46 3.95 2.31 -18.00
CA ASP A 46 4.34 3.51 -18.74
C ASP A 46 5.84 3.81 -18.52
N PRO A 47 6.69 3.75 -19.57
CA PRO A 47 8.10 4.09 -19.45
C PRO A 47 8.34 5.57 -19.11
N ALA A 48 7.35 6.44 -19.34
CA ALA A 48 7.40 7.87 -19.05
C ALA A 48 6.71 8.24 -17.72
N ILE A 49 6.50 7.28 -16.81
CA ILE A 49 5.87 7.55 -15.52
C ILE A 49 6.63 8.65 -14.76
N PRO A 50 5.95 9.72 -14.31
CA PRO A 50 6.61 10.85 -13.66
C PRO A 50 7.32 10.43 -12.36
N ASN A 51 8.50 11.00 -12.10
CA ASN A 51 9.21 10.76 -10.85
C ASN A 51 8.37 11.13 -9.62
N ALA A 52 7.55 12.18 -9.71
CA ALA A 52 6.62 12.57 -8.65
C ALA A 52 5.63 11.44 -8.30
N ALA A 53 5.12 10.71 -9.30
CA ALA A 53 4.23 9.55 -9.09
C ALA A 53 4.95 8.41 -8.37
N LYS A 54 6.20 8.10 -8.78
CA LYS A 54 7.05 7.10 -8.10
C LYS A 54 7.32 7.48 -6.65
N CYS A 55 7.57 8.76 -6.37
CA CYS A 55 7.77 9.24 -5.01
C CYS A 55 6.48 9.22 -4.18
N THR A 56 5.31 9.37 -4.79
CA THR A 56 4.04 9.21 -4.07
C THR A 56 3.82 7.76 -3.64
N LEU A 57 4.24 6.78 -4.46
CA LEU A 57 4.26 5.38 -4.04
C LEU A 57 5.17 5.16 -2.82
N ALA A 58 6.39 5.70 -2.85
CA ALA A 58 7.30 5.62 -1.71
C ALA A 58 6.70 6.25 -0.45
N CYS A 59 6.15 7.46 -0.57
CA CYS A 59 5.49 8.15 0.54
C CYS A 59 4.33 7.34 1.14
N GLY A 60 3.49 6.73 0.30
CA GLY A 60 2.39 5.89 0.74
C GLY A 60 2.89 4.71 1.57
N LEU A 61 3.88 3.98 1.05
CA LEU A 61 4.48 2.84 1.74
C LEU A 61 5.20 3.27 3.03
N GLU A 62 5.88 4.42 3.05
CA GLU A 62 6.54 4.97 4.25
C GLU A 62 5.52 5.30 5.35
N LYS A 63 4.44 6.03 5.01
CA LYS A 63 3.43 6.44 6.00
C LYS A 63 2.56 5.30 6.51
N HIS A 64 2.40 4.26 5.69
CA HIS A 64 1.80 3.00 6.13
C HIS A 64 2.76 2.12 6.93
N GLY A 65 4.04 2.48 7.03
CA GLY A 65 5.07 1.73 7.77
C GLY A 65 5.57 0.48 7.04
N VAL A 66 5.23 0.32 5.75
CA VAL A 66 5.76 -0.77 4.91
C VAL A 66 7.19 -0.47 4.51
N PHE A 67 7.48 0.73 4.00
CA PHE A 67 8.84 1.10 3.61
C PHE A 67 9.51 1.87 4.73
N LYS A 68 10.48 1.25 5.40
CA LYS A 68 11.13 1.82 6.59
C LYS A 68 12.23 2.80 6.21
N ALA A 69 12.58 3.67 7.16
CA ALA A 69 13.63 4.67 6.99
C ALA A 69 15.03 4.07 6.73
N ASP A 70 15.27 2.81 7.13
CA ASP A 70 16.51 2.08 6.87
C ASP A 70 16.55 1.44 5.46
N GLY A 71 15.50 1.63 4.65
CA GLY A 71 15.37 1.07 3.32
C GLY A 71 14.83 -0.36 3.27
N SER A 72 14.47 -0.95 4.41
CA SER A 72 13.84 -2.27 4.47
C SER A 72 12.32 -2.19 4.29
N PHE A 73 11.71 -3.33 3.93
CA PHE A 73 10.26 -3.47 3.79
C PHE A 73 9.68 -4.34 4.91
N ASP A 74 8.58 -3.87 5.51
CA ASP A 74 7.77 -4.64 6.45
C ASP A 74 6.70 -5.43 5.72
N ILE A 75 7.09 -6.62 5.27
CA ILE A 75 6.22 -7.51 4.47
C ILE A 75 4.98 -7.95 5.26
N GLU A 76 5.11 -8.17 6.57
CA GLU A 76 3.97 -8.59 7.40
C GLU A 76 2.98 -7.43 7.58
N ASN A 77 3.48 -6.21 7.78
CA ASN A 77 2.62 -5.03 7.81
C ASN A 77 1.93 -4.79 6.45
N GLU A 78 2.60 -5.01 5.33
CA GLU A 78 1.97 -4.90 4.01
C GLU A 78 0.83 -5.90 3.82
N LYS A 79 1.00 -7.14 4.26
CA LYS A 79 -0.07 -8.15 4.23
C LYS A 79 -1.27 -7.68 5.04
N LEU A 80 -1.07 -7.17 6.26
CA LEU A 80 -2.16 -6.63 7.09
C LEU A 80 -2.91 -5.50 6.37
N LEU A 81 -2.18 -4.57 5.73
CA LEU A 81 -2.81 -3.51 4.93
C LEU A 81 -3.63 -4.06 3.76
N ILE A 82 -3.16 -5.12 3.09
CA ILE A 82 -3.95 -5.78 2.04
C ILE A 82 -5.22 -6.42 2.60
N GLU A 83 -5.17 -7.03 3.78
CA GLU A 83 -6.38 -7.59 4.44
C GLU A 83 -7.43 -6.51 4.70
N GLU A 84 -6.97 -5.33 5.09
CA GLU A 84 -7.81 -4.21 5.49
C GLU A 84 -8.35 -3.41 4.29
N LEU A 85 -7.51 -3.16 3.27
CA LEU A 85 -7.86 -2.30 2.13
C LEU A 85 -8.65 -3.05 1.04
N ILE A 86 -8.41 -4.35 0.85
CA ILE A 86 -9.02 -5.12 -0.23
C ILE A 86 -10.17 -5.98 0.30
N LYS A 87 -11.39 -5.61 -0.08
CA LYS A 87 -12.62 -6.35 0.30
C LYS A 87 -12.87 -7.61 -0.55
N ASP A 88 -12.34 -7.66 -1.76
CA ASP A 88 -12.48 -8.81 -2.64
C ASP A 88 -11.49 -9.91 -2.22
N GLU A 89 -12.00 -11.05 -1.76
CA GLU A 89 -11.19 -12.13 -1.18
C GLU A 89 -10.27 -12.81 -2.21
N GLU A 90 -10.68 -12.89 -3.47
CA GLU A 90 -9.84 -13.49 -4.53
C GLU A 90 -8.70 -12.54 -4.91
N LEU A 91 -8.98 -11.25 -5.00
CA LEU A 91 -7.98 -10.21 -5.21
C LEU A 91 -7.00 -10.15 -4.03
N LYS A 92 -7.50 -10.24 -2.79
CA LYS A 92 -6.69 -10.30 -1.57
C LYS A 92 -5.68 -11.45 -1.63
N LYS A 93 -6.13 -12.68 -1.95
CA LYS A 93 -5.24 -13.85 -2.12
C LYS A 93 -4.16 -13.62 -3.18
N LYS A 94 -4.50 -12.98 -4.30
CA LYS A 94 -3.54 -12.66 -5.36
C LYS A 94 -2.45 -11.70 -4.88
N TYR A 95 -2.83 -10.64 -4.16
CA TYR A 95 -1.85 -9.71 -3.56
C TYR A 95 -0.98 -10.39 -2.50
N MET A 96 -1.57 -11.20 -1.61
CA MET A 96 -0.82 -11.94 -0.58
C MET A 96 0.27 -12.85 -1.17
N LYS A 97 -0.09 -13.56 -2.24
CA LYS A 97 0.86 -14.38 -2.99
C LYS A 97 1.93 -13.52 -3.68
N ALA A 98 1.51 -12.44 -4.34
CA ALA A 98 2.42 -11.54 -5.05
C ALA A 98 3.47 -10.90 -4.12
N ILE A 99 3.04 -10.40 -2.96
CA ILE A 99 3.93 -9.84 -1.93
C ILE A 99 4.99 -10.86 -1.50
N SER A 100 4.60 -12.13 -1.32
CA SER A 100 5.53 -13.19 -0.92
C SER A 100 6.52 -13.58 -2.02
N GLU A 101 6.22 -13.25 -3.29
CA GLU A 101 7.05 -13.56 -4.45
C GLU A 101 7.86 -12.36 -4.97
N CYS A 102 7.61 -11.16 -4.45
CA CYS A 102 8.33 -9.95 -4.80
C CYS A 102 9.35 -9.61 -3.73
N GLU A 103 10.62 -9.65 -4.10
CA GLU A 103 11.69 -9.19 -3.22
C GLU A 103 11.93 -7.69 -3.43
N PRO A 104 11.78 -6.86 -2.39
CA PRO A 104 12.17 -5.46 -2.47
C PRO A 104 13.68 -5.39 -2.64
N SER A 105 14.11 -4.85 -3.78
CA SER A 105 15.53 -4.62 -4.07
C SER A 105 15.80 -3.13 -4.14
N VAL A 106 16.75 -2.67 -3.33
CA VAL A 106 17.17 -1.26 -3.32
C VAL A 106 17.59 -0.84 -4.72
N LYS A 107 16.98 0.24 -5.22
CA LYS A 107 17.30 0.86 -6.50
C LYS A 107 18.07 2.17 -6.28
N ALA A 108 18.19 2.98 -7.33
CA ALA A 108 18.92 4.25 -7.28
C ALA A 108 18.47 5.21 -6.17
N ASN A 109 17.18 5.18 -5.81
CA ASN A 109 16.63 5.94 -4.68
C ASN A 109 15.35 5.26 -4.14
N LYS A 110 14.77 5.82 -3.08
CA LYS A 110 13.55 5.31 -2.46
C LYS A 110 12.33 5.30 -3.42
N CYS A 111 12.18 6.32 -4.26
CA CYS A 111 11.07 6.41 -5.20
C CYS A 111 11.14 5.28 -6.25
N GLU A 112 12.32 5.03 -6.80
CA GLU A 112 12.55 3.93 -7.75
C GLU A 112 12.37 2.57 -7.07
N THR A 113 12.82 2.43 -5.83
CA THR A 113 12.65 1.18 -5.05
C THR A 113 11.17 0.86 -4.83
N ALA A 114 10.41 1.82 -4.33
CA ALA A 114 8.97 1.69 -4.11
C ALA A 114 8.20 1.42 -5.42
N TYR A 115 8.58 2.10 -6.50
CA TYR A 115 7.97 1.91 -7.80
C TYR A 115 8.18 0.49 -8.35
N GLU A 116 9.42 0.03 -8.40
CA GLU A 116 9.76 -1.31 -8.92
C GLU A 116 9.13 -2.43 -8.07
N TYR A 117 9.14 -2.25 -6.74
CA TYR A 117 8.46 -3.18 -5.84
C TYR A 117 6.94 -3.22 -6.09
N THR A 118 6.28 -2.05 -6.09
CA THR A 118 4.83 -1.98 -6.34
C THR A 118 4.46 -2.56 -7.70
N LYS A 119 5.28 -2.30 -8.72
CA LYS A 119 5.11 -2.86 -10.06
C LYS A 119 5.19 -4.38 -10.03
N CYS A 120 6.20 -4.96 -9.39
CA CYS A 120 6.31 -6.41 -9.21
C CYS A 120 5.02 -6.98 -8.58
N VAL A 121 4.57 -6.40 -7.48
CA VAL A 121 3.40 -6.89 -6.73
C VAL A 121 2.15 -6.83 -7.62
N LYS A 122 1.88 -5.70 -8.27
CA LYS A 122 0.70 -5.54 -9.15
C LYS A 122 0.75 -6.47 -10.37
N THR A 123 1.92 -6.66 -10.99
CA THR A 123 2.08 -7.61 -12.11
C THR A 123 1.80 -9.04 -11.67
N LYS A 124 2.38 -9.48 -10.54
CA LYS A 124 2.15 -10.84 -10.03
C LYS A 124 0.72 -11.06 -9.51
N ALA A 125 0.08 -10.01 -8.99
CA ALA A 125 -1.33 -10.05 -8.63
C ALA A 125 -2.26 -10.05 -9.86
N GLY A 126 -1.73 -9.82 -11.07
CA GLY A 126 -2.47 -9.84 -12.33
C GLY A 126 -3.44 -8.67 -12.46
N VAL A 127 -3.08 -7.49 -11.94
CA VAL A 127 -3.90 -6.27 -12.01
C VAL A 127 -3.35 -5.22 -12.96
N ILE A 128 -2.15 -5.44 -13.50
CA ILE A 128 -1.50 -4.64 -14.56
C ILE A 128 -0.70 -5.53 -15.50
#